data_AF-A0A4P6PZH5-F1
#
_entry.id   AF-A0A4P6PZH5-F1
#
_cell.length_a   1.000
_cell.length_b   1.000
_cell.length_c   1.000
_cell.angle_alpha   90.00
_cell.angle_beta   90.00
_cell.angle_gamma   90.00
#
_symmetry.space_group_name_H-M   'P 1'
#
loop_
_entity.id
_entity.type
_entity.pdbx_description
1 polymer ?
#
loop_
_entity_poly.entity_id
_entity_poly.type
_entity_poly.pdbx_seq_one_letter_code
_entity_poly.pdbx_strand_id
1 'polypeptide(L)'
;MRERRRPPVHRSEGEPRRSPRGSRRRRGRGDRGSQLLEFAAYFPLFLLVATIALETFFAFVAAERMEHAARAAARAAGTRGTAAAESTARAALPSWLAGADVAVGSDGRGGYYTEITAAFPLMFPTPGFDLDLSRRVEMPL
;
A
#
# COMPACT_ATOMS: atom_id res chain seq x y z
N MET A 1 49.86 1.80 97.10
CA MET A 1 48.51 1.38 96.68
C MET A 1 48.11 2.22 95.46
N ARG A 2 48.21 1.62 94.27
CA ARG A 2 47.64 1.97 92.95
C ARG A 2 47.35 3.45 92.59
N GLU A 3 48.33 4.02 91.90
CA GLU A 3 48.24 4.61 90.56
C GLU A 3 46.85 4.59 89.88
N ARG A 4 46.34 5.76 89.50
CA ARG A 4 45.56 5.96 88.25
C ARG A 4 45.88 7.32 87.64
N ARG A 5 46.92 7.33 86.80
CA ARG A 5 47.14 8.35 85.78
C ARG A 5 45.93 8.36 84.83
N ARG A 6 45.37 9.55 84.58
CA ARG A 6 44.30 9.75 83.60
C ARG A 6 44.90 9.73 82.18
N PRO A 7 44.33 8.98 81.21
CA PRO A 7 44.79 9.00 79.83
C PRO A 7 44.28 10.25 79.08
N PRO A 8 44.98 10.69 78.02
CA PRO A 8 44.55 11.82 77.20
C PRO A 8 43.36 11.44 76.30
N VAL A 9 42.41 12.36 76.16
CA VAL A 9 41.23 12.22 75.29
C VAL A 9 41.64 12.58 73.87
N HIS A 10 41.88 11.56 73.04
CA HIS A 10 42.01 11.71 71.59
C HIS A 10 40.59 11.87 71.00
N ARG A 11 40.19 13.11 70.70
CA ARG A 11 38.94 13.38 69.99
C ARG A 11 39.19 13.29 68.49
N SER A 12 39.04 12.10 67.94
CA SER A 12 38.94 11.86 66.50
C SER A 12 37.54 12.25 66.03
N GLU A 13 37.35 13.53 65.69
CA GLU A 13 36.12 13.96 65.03
C GLU A 13 36.20 13.61 63.55
N GLY A 14 35.36 12.64 63.20
CA GLY A 14 35.29 12.00 61.91
C GLY A 14 34.99 12.95 60.78
N GLU A 15 35.87 12.88 59.79
CA GLU A 15 35.68 13.27 58.41
C GLU A 15 34.32 12.73 57.89
N PRO A 16 33.40 13.58 57.41
CA PRO A 16 32.17 13.10 56.79
C PRO A 16 32.54 12.44 55.45
N ARG A 17 32.63 11.11 55.49
CA ARG A 17 32.74 10.23 54.32
C ARG A 17 31.71 10.63 53.26
N ARG A 18 32.20 11.13 52.13
CA ARG A 18 31.44 11.28 50.88
C ARG A 18 30.66 9.99 50.63
N SER A 19 29.34 10.08 50.66
CA SER A 19 28.45 9.01 50.22
C SER A 19 27.99 9.29 48.79
N PRO A 20 28.57 8.69 47.74
CA PRO A 20 27.95 8.67 46.42
C PRO A 20 26.87 7.58 46.44
N ARG A 21 25.73 7.86 47.10
CA ARG A 21 24.58 6.96 47.05
C ARG A 21 23.59 7.46 46.04
N GLY A 22 23.53 6.74 44.93
CA GLY A 22 22.45 6.86 43.96
C GLY A 22 22.91 6.80 42.52
N SER A 23 23.72 5.79 42.15
CA SER A 23 23.64 5.31 40.78
C SER A 23 22.21 4.81 40.60
N ARG A 24 21.35 5.67 40.05
CA ARG A 24 20.07 5.27 39.48
C ARG A 24 20.43 4.22 38.44
N ARG A 25 20.37 2.95 38.84
CA ARG A 25 20.32 1.82 37.93
C ARG A 25 19.07 2.06 37.10
N ARG A 26 19.23 2.79 35.99
CA ARG A 26 18.26 2.84 34.92
C ARG A 26 18.07 1.39 34.55
N ARG A 27 16.95 0.85 35.01
CA ARG A 27 16.53 -0.52 34.78
C ARG A 27 16.66 -0.75 33.28
N GLY A 28 17.49 -1.71 32.88
CA GLY A 28 17.61 -2.19 31.50
C GLY A 28 16.29 -2.80 31.05
N ARG A 29 15.32 -1.93 30.78
CA ARG A 29 13.94 -2.26 30.40
C ARG A 29 13.59 -1.52 29.11
N GLY A 30 14.56 -1.45 28.20
CA GLY A 30 14.49 -0.76 26.92
C GLY A 30 14.89 -1.61 25.72
N ASP A 31 15.91 -2.47 25.84
CA ASP A 31 16.51 -3.12 24.66
C ASP A 31 15.56 -4.06 23.89
N ARG A 32 14.69 -4.81 24.58
CA ARG A 32 13.75 -5.72 23.90
C ARG A 32 12.56 -5.01 23.25
N GLY A 33 12.20 -3.82 23.74
CA GLY A 33 11.11 -3.01 23.20
C GLY A 33 11.57 -2.06 22.09
N SER A 34 12.83 -1.62 22.14
CA SER A 34 13.45 -0.77 21.11
C SER A 34 13.42 -1.45 19.76
N GLN A 35 13.79 -2.73 19.71
CA GLN A 35 13.90 -3.45 18.44
C GLN A 35 12.53 -3.66 17.78
N LEU A 36 11.49 -4.00 18.55
CA LEU A 36 10.11 -4.08 18.06
C LEU A 36 9.58 -2.71 17.58
N LEU A 37 9.96 -1.62 18.26
CA LEU A 37 9.55 -0.26 17.88
C LEU A 37 10.25 0.22 16.60
N GLU A 38 11.52 -0.16 16.40
CA GLU A 38 12.26 0.08 15.15
C GLU A 38 11.62 -0.67 13.97
N PHE A 39 11.24 -1.94 14.15
CA PHE A 39 10.49 -2.68 13.13
C PHE A 39 9.12 -2.07 12.84
N ALA A 40 8.42 -1.57 13.87
CA ALA A 40 7.13 -0.91 13.71
C ALA A 40 7.20 0.37 12.87
N ALA A 41 8.37 1.02 12.78
CA ALA A 41 8.57 2.17 11.90
C ALA A 41 8.63 1.78 10.41
N TYR A 42 9.14 0.60 10.07
CA TYR A 42 9.20 0.11 8.68
C TYR A 42 7.93 -0.60 8.24
N PHE A 43 7.17 -1.18 9.16
CA PHE A 43 5.91 -1.84 8.87
C PHE A 43 4.93 -1.01 8.01
N PRO A 44 4.62 0.27 8.33
CA PRO A 44 3.73 1.08 7.48
C PRO A 44 4.32 1.34 6.09
N LEU A 45 5.65 1.42 5.95
CA LEU A 45 6.30 1.56 4.65
C LEU A 45 6.11 0.28 3.81
N PHE A 46 6.27 -0.91 4.40
CA PHE A 46 6.00 -2.16 3.72
C PHE A 46 4.52 -2.31 3.33
N LEU A 47 3.59 -1.88 4.19
CA LEU A 47 2.18 -1.84 3.84
C LEU A 47 1.91 -0.91 2.66
N LEU A 48 2.50 0.28 2.64
CA LEU A 48 2.36 1.22 1.53
C LEU A 48 2.85 0.60 0.21
N VAL A 49 4.04 -0.01 0.21
CA VAL A 49 4.60 -0.67 -0.97
C VAL A 49 3.73 -1.86 -1.41
N ALA A 50 3.24 -2.66 -0.46
CA ALA A 50 2.35 -3.77 -0.75
C ALA A 50 1.03 -3.30 -1.37
N THR A 51 0.44 -2.22 -0.86
CA THR A 51 -0.76 -1.59 -1.44
C THR A 51 -0.51 -1.14 -2.87
N ILE A 52 0.57 -0.39 -3.12
CA ILE A 52 0.90 0.08 -4.48
C ILE A 52 1.11 -1.09 -5.44
N ALA A 53 1.79 -2.15 -4.99
CA ALA A 53 1.99 -3.36 -5.78
C ALA A 53 0.66 -4.05 -6.10
N LEU A 54 -0.25 -4.15 -5.13
CA LEU A 54 -1.59 -4.71 -5.33
C LEU A 54 -2.41 -3.85 -6.29
N GLU A 55 -2.46 -2.53 -6.11
CA GLU A 55 -3.17 -1.61 -6.99
C GLU A 55 -2.66 -1.73 -8.44
N THR A 56 -1.34 -1.77 -8.63
CA THR A 56 -0.72 -1.97 -9.95
C THR A 56 -1.12 -3.32 -10.55
N PHE A 57 -1.11 -4.39 -9.74
CA PHE A 57 -1.51 -5.71 -10.19
C PHE A 57 -2.99 -5.75 -10.60
N PHE A 58 -3.90 -5.14 -9.82
CA PHE A 58 -5.31 -5.06 -10.17
C PHE A 58 -5.55 -4.23 -11.43
N ALA A 59 -4.83 -3.12 -11.61
CA ALA A 59 -4.87 -2.33 -12.83
C ALA A 59 -4.42 -3.13 -14.06
N PHE A 60 -3.36 -3.92 -13.92
CA PHE A 60 -2.90 -4.83 -14.97
C PHE A 60 -3.96 -5.88 -15.33
N VAL A 61 -4.56 -6.52 -14.31
CA VAL A 61 -5.64 -7.50 -14.54
C VAL A 61 -6.86 -6.85 -15.21
N ALA A 62 -7.23 -5.62 -14.82
CA ALA A 62 -8.30 -4.87 -15.49
C ALA A 62 -7.99 -4.62 -16.96
N ALA A 63 -6.76 -4.16 -17.27
CA ALA A 63 -6.32 -3.92 -18.64
C ALA A 63 -6.42 -5.17 -19.52
N GLU A 64 -5.92 -6.32 -19.02
CA GLU A 64 -5.97 -7.59 -19.75
C GLU A 64 -7.41 -8.03 -20.01
N ARG A 65 -8.30 -7.89 -19.01
CA ARG A 65 -9.73 -8.23 -19.16
C ARG A 65 -10.43 -7.32 -20.18
N MET A 66 -10.14 -6.02 -20.16
CA MET A 66 -10.65 -5.08 -21.15
C MET A 66 -10.15 -5.40 -22.55
N GLU A 67 -8.88 -5.76 -22.71
CA GLU A 67 -8.34 -6.12 -24.01
C GLU A 67 -8.96 -7.40 -24.57
N HIS A 68 -9.16 -8.43 -23.73
CA HIS A 68 -9.89 -9.62 -24.12
C HIS A 68 -11.32 -9.31 -24.57
N ALA A 69 -12.04 -8.47 -23.81
CA ALA A 69 -13.40 -8.04 -24.15
C ALA A 69 -13.43 -7.22 -25.45
N ALA A 70 -12.51 -6.27 -25.63
CA ALA A 70 -12.42 -5.43 -26.83
C ALA A 70 -12.13 -6.27 -28.07
N ARG A 71 -11.23 -7.24 -28.00
CA ARG A 71 -10.97 -8.18 -29.10
C ARG A 71 -12.18 -9.06 -29.41
N ALA A 72 -12.96 -9.49 -28.41
CA ALA A 72 -14.18 -10.25 -28.63
C ALA A 72 -15.27 -9.39 -29.31
N ALA A 73 -15.44 -8.17 -28.84
CA ALA A 73 -16.36 -7.19 -29.38
C ALA A 73 -16.04 -6.80 -30.82
N ALA A 74 -14.77 -6.55 -31.15
CA ALA A 74 -14.35 -6.21 -32.51
C ALA A 74 -14.70 -7.32 -33.52
N ARG A 75 -14.55 -8.60 -33.16
CA ARG A 75 -14.99 -9.73 -33.99
C ARG A 75 -16.50 -9.77 -34.18
N ALA A 76 -17.24 -9.46 -33.12
CA ALA A 76 -18.70 -9.37 -33.19
C ALA A 76 -19.15 -8.18 -34.05
N ALA A 77 -18.40 -7.07 -34.05
CA ALA A 77 -18.68 -5.89 -34.86
C ALA A 77 -18.63 -6.23 -36.36
N GLY A 78 -17.56 -6.89 -36.80
CA GLY A 78 -17.38 -7.27 -38.21
C GLY A 78 -18.37 -8.33 -38.72
N THR A 79 -18.97 -9.13 -37.83
CA THR A 79 -19.87 -10.23 -38.22
C THR A 79 -21.35 -9.95 -38.00
N ARG A 80 -21.69 -9.18 -36.97
CA ARG A 80 -23.07 -8.97 -36.47
C ARG A 80 -23.40 -7.50 -36.23
N GLY A 81 -22.50 -6.58 -36.55
CA GLY A 81 -22.67 -5.15 -36.37
C GLY A 81 -22.39 -4.65 -34.95
N THR A 82 -22.47 -3.33 -34.77
CA THR A 82 -22.02 -2.62 -33.56
C THR A 82 -22.82 -2.95 -32.30
N ALA A 83 -24.14 -3.15 -32.41
CA ALA A 83 -24.99 -3.52 -31.26
C ALA A 83 -24.64 -4.91 -30.68
N ALA A 84 -24.29 -5.86 -31.55
CA ALA A 84 -23.83 -7.18 -31.12
C ALA A 84 -22.43 -7.12 -30.48
N ALA A 85 -21.57 -6.23 -30.96
CA ALA A 85 -20.25 -5.99 -30.38
C ALA A 85 -20.32 -5.43 -28.96
N GLU A 86 -21.18 -4.42 -28.74
CA GLU A 86 -21.36 -3.78 -27.44
C GLU A 86 -21.89 -4.77 -26.40
N SER A 87 -22.92 -5.55 -26.75
CA SER A 87 -23.45 -6.61 -25.88
C SER A 87 -22.41 -7.71 -25.61
N THR A 88 -21.60 -8.09 -26.60
CA THR A 88 -20.49 -9.05 -26.44
C THR A 88 -19.41 -8.52 -25.50
N ALA A 89 -19.02 -7.24 -25.64
CA ALA A 89 -18.06 -6.59 -24.75
C ALA A 89 -18.54 -6.64 -23.30
N ARG A 90 -19.79 -6.21 -23.05
CA ARG A 90 -20.37 -6.20 -21.69
C ARG A 90 -20.50 -7.59 -21.09
N ALA A 91 -20.83 -8.60 -21.89
CA ALA A 91 -20.89 -9.98 -21.42
C ALA A 91 -19.51 -10.59 -21.12
N ALA A 92 -18.46 -10.13 -21.81
CA ALA A 92 -17.08 -10.59 -21.59
C ALA A 92 -16.40 -9.90 -20.40
N LEU A 93 -16.88 -8.73 -19.99
CA LEU A 93 -16.37 -8.02 -18.82
C LEU A 93 -16.80 -8.71 -17.51
N PRO A 94 -15.91 -8.78 -16.51
CA PRO A 94 -16.29 -9.31 -15.21
C PRO A 94 -17.22 -8.33 -14.48
N SER A 95 -18.03 -8.84 -13.54
CA SER A 95 -19.06 -8.05 -12.85
C SER A 95 -18.54 -6.81 -12.12
N TRP A 96 -17.32 -6.86 -11.58
CA TRP A 96 -16.67 -5.72 -10.93
C TRP A 96 -16.23 -4.62 -11.92
N LEU A 97 -16.24 -4.89 -13.22
CA LEU A 97 -16.00 -3.94 -14.31
C LEU A 97 -17.27 -3.64 -15.12
N ALA A 98 -18.45 -4.05 -14.64
CA ALA A 98 -19.71 -3.87 -15.37
C ALA A 98 -20.11 -2.39 -15.57
N GLY A 99 -19.55 -1.48 -14.77
CA GLY A 99 -19.70 -0.03 -14.92
C GLY A 99 -18.74 0.60 -15.93
N ALA A 100 -17.89 -0.18 -16.61
CA ALA A 100 -17.02 0.33 -17.65
C ALA A 100 -17.84 0.87 -18.84
N ASP A 101 -17.40 2.00 -19.39
CA ASP A 101 -17.94 2.54 -20.62
C ASP A 101 -17.43 1.74 -21.82
N VAL A 102 -18.32 1.48 -22.77
CA VAL A 102 -18.01 0.68 -23.96
C VAL A 102 -18.50 1.45 -25.18
N ALA A 103 -17.56 1.96 -25.97
CA ALA A 103 -17.83 2.64 -27.23
C ALA A 103 -17.46 1.73 -28.41
N VAL A 104 -18.41 1.52 -29.32
CA VAL A 104 -18.19 0.77 -30.56
C VAL A 104 -18.62 1.63 -31.74
N GLY A 105 -17.76 1.70 -32.76
CA GLY A 105 -18.07 2.44 -33.98
C GLY A 105 -17.35 1.90 -35.21
N SER A 106 -17.68 2.47 -36.36
CA SER A 106 -16.91 2.28 -37.59
C SER A 106 -15.84 3.38 -37.67
N ASP A 107 -14.67 3.03 -38.19
CA ASP A 107 -13.55 3.96 -38.40
C ASP A 107 -13.71 4.83 -39.68
N GLY A 108 -14.80 4.67 -40.42
CA GLY A 108 -15.07 5.39 -41.67
C GLY A 108 -14.20 4.97 -42.87
N ARG A 109 -13.28 4.02 -42.67
CA ARG A 109 -12.43 3.38 -43.70
C ARG A 109 -12.85 1.94 -43.98
N GLY A 110 -14.01 1.56 -43.43
CA GLY A 110 -14.60 0.24 -43.50
C GLY A 110 -14.38 -0.59 -42.24
N GLY A 111 -13.34 -0.31 -41.45
CA GLY A 111 -13.04 -1.02 -40.21
C GLY A 111 -13.99 -0.67 -39.06
N TYR A 112 -13.82 -1.42 -37.97
CA TYR A 112 -14.53 -1.22 -36.71
C TYR A 112 -13.54 -1.02 -35.57
N TYR A 113 -13.91 -0.16 -34.63
CA TYR A 113 -13.17 0.00 -33.38
C TYR A 113 -14.05 -0.34 -32.18
N THR A 114 -13.41 -0.82 -31.12
CA THR A 114 -14.01 -0.94 -29.80
C THR A 114 -13.09 -0.31 -28.78
N GLU A 115 -13.64 0.59 -27.98
CA GLU A 115 -12.96 1.27 -26.89
C GLU A 115 -13.69 0.97 -25.58
N ILE A 116 -12.94 0.53 -24.58
CA ILE A 116 -13.46 0.22 -23.25
C ILE A 116 -12.71 1.10 -22.25
N THR A 117 -13.46 1.85 -21.45
CA THR A 117 -12.94 2.77 -20.44
C THR A 117 -13.47 2.36 -19.08
N ALA A 118 -12.59 2.08 -18.13
CA ALA A 118 -12.95 1.74 -16.77
C ALA A 118 -12.21 2.62 -15.77
N ALA A 119 -12.86 2.94 -14.65
CA ALA A 119 -12.21 3.63 -13.54
C ALA A 119 -11.05 2.78 -13.00
N PHE A 120 -9.94 3.43 -12.66
CA PHE A 120 -8.79 2.76 -12.10
C PHE A 120 -9.19 2.08 -10.77
N PRO A 121 -8.86 0.79 -10.57
CA PRO A 121 -9.29 0.04 -9.39
C PRO A 121 -8.44 0.42 -8.17
N LEU A 122 -8.66 1.62 -7.64
CA LEU A 122 -8.07 2.07 -6.39
C LEU A 122 -8.74 1.34 -5.22
N MET A 123 -7.95 0.67 -4.39
CA MET A 123 -8.46 0.02 -3.18
C MET A 123 -8.87 1.04 -2.12
N PHE A 124 -8.24 2.22 -2.14
CA PHE A 124 -8.53 3.32 -1.25
C PHE A 124 -8.94 4.54 -2.09
N PRO A 125 -10.21 4.96 -2.09
CA PRO A 125 -10.64 6.14 -2.83
C PRO A 125 -10.00 7.38 -2.19
N THR A 126 -8.98 7.92 -2.85
CA THR A 126 -8.32 9.18 -2.48
C THR A 126 -9.03 10.33 -3.18
N PRO A 127 -9.65 11.28 -2.44
CA PRO A 127 -10.26 12.45 -3.06
C PRO A 127 -9.26 13.21 -3.94
N GLY A 128 -9.60 13.39 -5.22
CA GLY A 128 -8.74 14.07 -6.20
C GLY A 128 -7.86 13.15 -7.07
N PHE A 129 -7.96 11.83 -6.92
CA PHE A 129 -7.31 10.84 -7.79
C PHE A 129 -8.36 10.02 -8.57
N ASP A 130 -9.01 10.67 -9.54
CA ASP A 130 -9.86 9.99 -10.53
C ASP A 130 -9.02 9.71 -11.77
N LEU A 131 -8.51 8.48 -11.87
CA LEU A 131 -7.75 8.00 -13.03
C LEU A 131 -8.64 7.04 -13.82
N ASP A 132 -8.68 7.23 -15.14
CA ASP A 132 -9.37 6.33 -16.04
C ASP A 132 -8.38 5.45 -16.81
N LEU A 133 -8.75 4.19 -17.00
CA LEU A 133 -8.02 3.23 -17.81
C LEU A 133 -8.82 2.98 -19.08
N SER A 134 -8.36 3.55 -20.21
CA SER A 134 -8.94 3.31 -21.54
C SER A 134 -8.10 2.31 -22.33
N ARG A 135 -8.79 1.39 -23.02
CA ARG A 135 -8.22 0.46 -24.00
C ARG A 135 -9.04 0.45 -25.28
N ARG A 136 -8.39 0.80 -26.38
CA ARG A 136 -8.95 0.80 -27.73
C ARG A 136 -8.31 -0.27 -28.60
N VAL A 137 -9.15 -1.01 -29.32
CA VAL A 137 -8.76 -2.00 -30.32
C VAL A 137 -9.41 -1.64 -31.64
N GLU A 138 -8.60 -1.59 -32.70
CA GLU A 138 -9.05 -1.36 -34.07
C GLU A 138 -8.90 -2.65 -34.88
N MET A 139 -9.91 -2.99 -35.67
CA MET A 139 -9.84 -4.06 -36.64
C MET A 139 -9.94 -3.50 -38.05
N PRO A 140 -8.91 -3.68 -38.90
CA PRO A 140 -9.04 -3.44 -40.33
C PRO A 140 -9.98 -4.49 -40.94
N LEU A 141 -10.75 -4.10 -41.96
CA LEU A 141 -11.51 -5.04 -42.78
C LEU A 141 -10.60 -5.95 -43.59
#